data_AF-A0A5K1GX58-F1
#
_entry.id   AF-A0A5K1GX58-F1
#
_cell.length_a   1.000
_cell.length_b   1.000
_cell.length_c   1.000
_cell.angle_alpha   90.00
_cell.angle_beta   90.00
_cell.angle_gamma   90.00
#
_symmetry.space_group_name_H-M   'P 1'
#
loop_
_entity.id
_entity.type
_entity.pdbx_description
1 polymer ?
#
loop_
_entity_poly.entity_id
_entity_poly.type
_entity_poly.pdbx_seq_one_letter_code
_entity_poly.pdbx_strand_id
1 'polypeptide(L)'
;EKLEEYGQEIFLFAENTSNSGEQAKMAVKALNELSRNGYEKMMQDNHLDAMVTPGVSFSAASVLAIGGYPEISVPAGYYGKDGAPVGICFSGLRFSEPALIEIAYSFEQATKIRRAPKVHV
;
A
#
# COMPACT_ATOMS: atom_id res chain seq x y z
N GLU A 1 -25.90 -1.46 11.91
CA GLU A 1 -24.48 -1.56 12.32
C GLU A 1 -24.45 -2.09 13.75
N LYS A 2 -23.50 -2.94 14.13
CA LYS A 2 -23.47 -3.59 15.45
C LYS A 2 -22.80 -2.71 16.52
N LEU A 3 -23.34 -1.53 16.75
CA LEU A 3 -22.71 -0.50 17.60
C LEU A 3 -22.61 -0.88 19.08
N GLU A 4 -23.44 -1.83 19.55
CA GLU A 4 -23.34 -2.40 20.89
C GLU A 4 -22.17 -3.40 21.04
N GLU A 5 -21.72 -3.99 19.94
CA GLU A 5 -20.59 -4.95 19.91
C GLU A 5 -19.27 -4.25 19.53
N TYR A 6 -19.33 -3.28 18.61
CA TYR A 6 -18.20 -2.51 18.12
C TYR A 6 -18.45 -1.01 18.31
N GLY A 7 -17.70 -0.38 19.21
CA GLY A 7 -17.84 1.04 19.54
C GLY A 7 -17.39 2.00 18.43
N GLN A 8 -17.46 3.31 18.72
CA GLN A 8 -17.12 4.40 17.79
C GLN A 8 -15.91 5.24 18.25
N GLU A 9 -14.99 4.63 18.99
CA GLU A 9 -13.86 5.30 19.67
C GLU A 9 -13.11 6.29 18.76
N ILE A 10 -12.77 5.86 17.53
CA ILE A 10 -12.00 6.68 16.57
C ILE A 10 -12.80 7.90 16.10
N PHE A 11 -14.10 7.74 15.86
CA PHE A 11 -14.96 8.85 15.45
C PHE A 11 -15.17 9.84 16.60
N LEU A 12 -15.41 9.34 17.82
CA LEU A 12 -15.53 10.18 19.01
C LEU A 12 -14.22 10.90 19.33
N PHE A 13 -13.07 10.24 19.16
CA PHE A 13 -11.78 10.88 19.30
C PHE A 13 -11.59 11.99 18.26
N ALA A 14 -11.90 11.73 16.98
CA ALA A 14 -11.79 12.71 15.90
C ALA A 14 -12.70 13.94 16.15
N GLU A 15 -13.94 13.73 16.56
CA GLU A 15 -14.90 14.79 16.90
C GLU A 15 -14.41 15.66 18.07
N ASN A 16 -13.76 15.04 19.07
CA ASN A 16 -13.21 15.75 20.22
C ASN A 16 -11.87 16.45 19.95
N THR A 17 -11.31 16.37 18.73
CA THR A 17 -10.10 17.13 18.38
C THR A 17 -10.42 18.62 18.20
N SER A 18 -9.44 19.48 18.44
CA SER A 18 -9.58 20.93 18.27
C SER A 18 -9.75 21.38 16.81
N ASN A 19 -9.70 20.44 15.84
CA ASN A 19 -9.76 20.70 14.41
C ASN A 19 -8.83 21.84 13.94
N SER A 20 -7.63 21.93 14.51
CA SER A 20 -6.66 22.98 14.17
C SER A 20 -6.11 22.79 12.76
N GLY A 21 -6.69 23.53 11.81
CA GLY A 21 -6.26 23.51 10.41
C GLY A 21 -4.78 23.85 10.22
N GLU A 22 -4.17 24.66 11.09
CA GLU A 22 -2.75 24.99 11.00
C GLU A 22 -1.84 23.80 11.33
N GLN A 23 -2.18 23.01 12.34
CA GLN A 23 -1.45 21.78 12.66
C GLN A 23 -1.56 20.77 11.51
N ALA A 24 -2.77 20.61 10.94
CA ALA A 24 -2.98 19.74 9.79
C ALA A 24 -2.17 20.19 8.56
N LYS A 25 -2.15 21.49 8.24
CA LYS A 25 -1.34 22.04 7.13
C LYS A 25 0.15 21.80 7.34
N MET A 26 0.66 22.02 8.56
CA MET A 26 2.07 21.76 8.87
C MET A 26 2.41 20.27 8.72
N ALA A 27 1.55 19.38 9.20
CA ALA A 27 1.71 17.94 9.02
C ALA A 27 1.73 17.54 7.55
N VAL A 28 0.76 18.01 6.75
CA VAL A 28 0.71 17.74 5.30
C VAL A 28 1.97 18.24 4.59
N LYS A 29 2.47 19.44 4.94
CA LYS A 29 3.73 19.95 4.38
C LYS A 29 4.90 19.03 4.70
N ALA A 30 5.05 18.62 5.96
CA ALA A 30 6.12 17.72 6.38
C ALA A 30 6.04 16.35 5.68
N LEU A 31 4.83 15.79 5.57
CA LEU A 31 4.59 14.52 4.86
C LEU A 31 4.96 14.63 3.37
N ASN A 32 4.60 15.73 2.71
CA ASN A 32 4.97 15.99 1.31
C ASN A 32 6.49 16.16 1.12
N GLU A 33 7.19 16.74 2.10
CA GLU A 33 8.66 16.84 2.07
C GLU A 33 9.31 15.47 2.26
N LEU A 34 8.82 14.66 3.21
CA LEU A 34 9.29 13.28 3.43
C LEU A 34 9.05 12.40 2.20
N SER A 35 7.90 12.52 1.54
CA SER A 35 7.58 11.75 0.34
C SER A 35 8.51 12.07 -0.83
N ARG A 36 8.74 13.36 -1.09
CA ARG A 36 9.64 13.84 -2.15
C ARG A 36 11.11 13.45 -1.88
N ASN A 37 11.59 13.71 -0.67
CA ASN A 37 13.00 13.46 -0.31
C ASN A 37 13.29 11.98 0.00
N GLY A 38 12.26 11.17 0.24
CA GLY A 38 12.36 9.75 0.51
C GLY A 38 12.12 8.92 -0.77
N TYR A 39 10.89 8.45 -0.95
CA TYR A 39 10.55 7.50 -2.00
C TYR A 39 10.80 8.05 -3.41
N GLU A 40 10.34 9.28 -3.71
CA GLU A 40 10.50 9.83 -5.05
C GLU A 40 11.97 10.03 -5.41
N LYS A 41 12.73 10.65 -4.51
CA LYS A 41 14.18 10.82 -4.68
C LYS A 41 14.90 9.48 -4.83
N MET A 42 14.57 8.47 -4.02
CA MET A 42 15.16 7.13 -4.12
C MET A 42 14.91 6.50 -5.48
N MET A 43 13.67 6.57 -5.99
CA MET A 43 13.32 6.05 -7.32
C MET A 43 14.08 6.78 -8.43
N GLN A 44 14.16 8.12 -8.38
CA GLN A 44 14.82 8.95 -9.38
C GLN A 44 16.34 8.79 -9.40
N ASP A 45 16.99 8.88 -8.23
CA ASP A 45 18.46 8.80 -8.10
C ASP A 45 19.01 7.45 -8.56
N ASN A 46 18.23 6.38 -8.39
CA ASN A 46 18.62 5.02 -8.75
C ASN A 46 18.06 4.58 -10.11
N HIS A 47 17.35 5.46 -10.82
CA HIS A 47 16.75 5.18 -12.13
C HIS A 47 15.87 3.91 -12.13
N LEU A 48 14.99 3.77 -11.13
CA LEU A 48 14.16 2.59 -10.95
C LEU A 48 12.80 2.74 -11.63
N ASP A 49 12.37 1.68 -12.33
CA ASP A 49 11.02 1.60 -12.90
C ASP A 49 9.96 1.18 -11.88
N ALA A 50 10.35 0.37 -10.88
CA ALA A 50 9.48 -0.07 -9.80
C ALA A 50 10.27 -0.42 -8.52
N MET A 51 9.62 -0.26 -7.36
CA MET A 51 10.03 -0.82 -6.07
C MET A 51 9.15 -2.03 -5.73
N VAL A 52 9.71 -3.00 -5.02
CA VAL A 52 9.02 -4.23 -4.65
C VAL A 52 9.00 -4.41 -3.13
N THR A 53 7.82 -4.70 -2.56
CA THR A 53 7.67 -4.97 -1.11
C THR A 53 6.86 -6.24 -0.84
N PRO A 54 7.17 -7.00 0.24
CA PRO A 54 6.41 -8.19 0.59
C PRO A 54 5.08 -7.86 1.30
N GLY A 55 3.96 -8.29 0.72
CA GLY A 55 2.62 -8.31 1.35
C GLY A 55 2.08 -6.97 1.88
N VAL A 56 0.86 -7.01 2.45
CA VAL A 56 0.19 -5.83 3.03
C VAL A 56 0.77 -5.39 4.38
N SER A 57 1.37 -6.31 5.15
CA SER A 57 1.93 -6.02 6.47
C SER A 57 3.29 -5.32 6.42
N PHE A 58 3.98 -5.37 5.28
CA PHE A 58 5.23 -4.64 5.03
C PHE A 58 5.11 -3.78 3.76
N SER A 59 3.88 -3.46 3.35
CA SER A 59 3.64 -2.57 2.22
C SER A 59 4.11 -1.16 2.55
N ALA A 60 4.66 -0.47 1.55
CA ALA A 60 4.97 0.94 1.62
C ALA A 60 3.72 1.84 1.53
N ALA A 61 2.50 1.28 1.64
CA ALA A 61 1.21 1.95 1.43
C ALA A 61 1.12 3.34 2.06
N SER A 62 1.53 3.52 3.33
CA SER A 62 1.48 4.83 3.97
C SER A 62 2.38 5.87 3.28
N VAL A 63 3.59 5.47 2.88
CA VAL A 63 4.55 6.33 2.17
C VAL A 63 4.05 6.64 0.76
N LEU A 64 3.52 5.63 0.07
CA LEU A 64 2.99 5.76 -1.28
C LEU A 64 1.72 6.63 -1.31
N ALA A 65 0.83 6.46 -0.34
CA ALA A 65 -0.42 7.21 -0.23
C ALA A 65 -0.19 8.71 0.03
N ILE A 66 0.79 9.07 0.87
CA ILE A 66 1.20 10.48 1.05
C ILE A 66 1.59 11.09 -0.30
N GLY A 67 2.42 10.36 -1.05
CA GLY A 67 2.94 10.81 -2.33
C GLY A 67 1.97 10.67 -3.50
N GLY A 68 0.83 10.01 -3.33
CA GLY A 68 -0.09 9.65 -4.41
C GLY A 68 0.55 8.76 -5.47
N TYR A 69 1.42 7.84 -5.06
CA TYR A 69 2.13 6.92 -5.95
C TYR A 69 1.33 5.62 -6.16
N PRO A 70 1.32 5.07 -7.39
CA PRO A 70 0.60 3.83 -7.67
C PRO A 70 1.30 2.61 -7.07
N GLU A 71 0.50 1.65 -6.63
CA GLU A 71 0.92 0.32 -6.15
C GLU A 71 -0.03 -0.74 -6.74
N ILE A 72 0.52 -1.88 -7.16
CA ILE A 72 -0.24 -3.05 -7.59
C ILE A 72 0.24 -4.29 -6.84
N SER A 73 -0.70 -5.03 -6.24
CA SER A 73 -0.42 -6.25 -5.48
C SER A 73 -0.81 -7.49 -6.28
N VAL A 74 0.08 -8.48 -6.34
CA VAL A 74 -0.16 -9.76 -7.02
C VAL A 74 0.21 -10.95 -6.13
N PRO A 75 -0.42 -12.13 -6.31
CA PRO A 75 -0.12 -13.32 -5.50
C PRO A 75 1.33 -13.79 -5.66
N ALA A 76 2.02 -13.99 -4.54
CA ALA A 76 3.43 -14.39 -4.51
C ALA A 76 3.69 -15.69 -3.72
N GLY A 77 2.70 -16.20 -2.99
CA GLY A 77 2.82 -17.52 -2.38
C GLY A 77 1.78 -17.81 -1.31
N TYR A 78 2.12 -18.80 -0.49
CA TYR A 78 1.33 -19.23 0.65
C TYR A 78 2.26 -19.52 1.82
N TYR A 79 1.89 -19.08 3.03
CA TYR A 79 2.68 -19.25 4.24
C TYR A 79 1.90 -20.02 5.31
N GLY A 80 2.64 -20.79 6.13
CA GLY A 80 2.07 -21.56 7.22
C GLY A 80 1.31 -22.83 6.77
N LYS A 81 0.88 -23.62 7.76
CA LYS A 81 0.19 -24.91 7.52
C LYS A 81 -1.20 -24.73 6.91
N ASP A 82 -1.86 -23.62 7.23
CA ASP A 82 -3.21 -23.30 6.74
C ASP A 82 -3.18 -22.70 5.32
N GLY A 83 -1.99 -22.46 4.77
CA GLY A 83 -1.81 -21.90 3.43
C GLY A 83 -2.37 -20.48 3.35
N ALA A 84 -1.97 -19.60 4.27
CA ALA A 84 -2.36 -18.20 4.22
C ALA A 84 -1.74 -17.54 2.96
N PRO A 85 -2.53 -16.88 2.09
CA PRO A 85 -2.00 -16.28 0.88
C PRO A 85 -1.06 -15.12 1.22
N VAL A 86 0.05 -15.04 0.48
CA VAL A 86 1.02 -13.95 0.56
C VAL A 86 1.10 -13.28 -0.81
N GLY A 87 1.04 -11.96 -0.83
CA GLY A 87 1.23 -11.15 -2.02
C GLY A 87 2.60 -10.48 -2.07
N ILE A 88 2.93 -9.92 -3.22
CA ILE A 88 4.02 -8.97 -3.41
C ILE A 88 3.44 -7.72 -4.06
N CYS A 89 3.95 -6.55 -3.69
CA CYS A 89 3.51 -5.27 -4.24
C CYS A 89 4.60 -4.67 -5.12
N PHE A 90 4.20 -4.16 -6.28
CA PHE A 90 5.03 -3.34 -7.15
C PHE A 90 4.52 -1.90 -7.07
N SER A 91 5.39 -0.95 -6.79
CA SER A 91 5.05 0.48 -6.75
C SER A 91 5.96 1.29 -7.67
N GLY A 92 5.46 2.40 -8.18
CA GLY A 92 6.18 3.25 -9.12
C GLY A 92 6.01 4.73 -8.79
N LEU A 93 6.50 5.62 -9.66
CA LEU A 93 6.26 7.06 -9.54
C LEU A 93 4.85 7.42 -10.03
N ARG A 94 4.41 8.67 -9.82
CA ARG A 94 3.11 9.15 -10.31
C ARG A 94 2.98 8.87 -11.81
N PHE A 95 1.81 8.39 -12.22
CA PHE A 95 1.45 8.11 -13.61
C PHE A 95 2.18 6.91 -14.25
N SER A 96 2.84 6.07 -13.45
CA SER A 96 3.53 4.86 -13.93
C SER A 96 2.64 3.62 -13.99
N GLU A 97 1.31 3.76 -13.88
CA GLU A 97 0.36 2.63 -13.89
C GLU A 97 0.52 1.72 -15.12
N PRO A 98 0.75 2.21 -16.36
CA PRO A 98 0.95 1.33 -17.51
C PRO A 98 2.16 0.40 -17.34
N ALA A 99 3.31 0.96 -16.94
CA ALA A 99 4.53 0.17 -16.69
C ALA A 99 4.34 -0.81 -15.53
N LEU A 100 3.66 -0.40 -14.46
CA LEU A 100 3.38 -1.29 -13.32
C LEU A 100 2.47 -2.46 -13.71
N ILE A 101 1.48 -2.25 -14.57
CA ILE A 101 0.64 -3.34 -15.10
C ILE A 101 1.48 -4.30 -15.92
N GLU A 102 2.39 -3.82 -16.78
CA GLU A 102 3.30 -4.67 -17.55
C GLU A 102 4.21 -5.54 -16.65
N ILE A 103 4.80 -4.93 -15.62
CA ILE A 103 5.66 -5.61 -14.65
C ILE A 103 4.86 -6.67 -13.88
N ALA A 104 3.71 -6.28 -13.31
CA ALA A 104 2.87 -7.16 -12.51
C ALA A 104 2.31 -8.32 -13.33
N TYR A 105 1.87 -8.04 -14.56
CA TYR A 105 1.38 -9.06 -15.49
C TYR A 105 2.49 -10.04 -15.87
N SER A 106 3.70 -9.54 -16.16
CA SER A 106 4.84 -10.39 -16.48
C SER A 106 5.19 -11.32 -15.32
N PHE A 107 5.18 -10.82 -14.08
CA PHE A 107 5.37 -11.63 -12.89
C PHE A 107 4.25 -12.67 -12.70
N GLU A 108 2.99 -12.26 -12.84
CA GLU A 108 1.84 -13.16 -12.70
C GLU A 108 1.90 -14.29 -13.74
N GLN A 109 2.17 -13.97 -15.01
CA GLN A 109 2.21 -14.96 -16.09
C GLN A 109 3.41 -15.91 -15.99
N ALA A 110 4.57 -15.41 -15.54
CA ALA A 110 5.75 -16.23 -15.34
C ALA A 110 5.57 -17.23 -14.19
N THR A 111 4.80 -16.87 -13.16
CA THR A 111 4.76 -17.63 -11.90
C THR A 111 3.46 -18.42 -11.70
N LYS A 112 2.31 -17.90 -12.14
CA LYS A 112 0.98 -18.51 -12.03
C LYS A 112 0.66 -19.05 -10.63
N ILE A 113 1.12 -18.32 -9.60
CA ILE A 113 1.11 -18.79 -8.20
C ILE A 113 -0.30 -18.94 -7.62
N ARG A 114 -1.24 -18.12 -8.07
CA ARG A 114 -2.60 -18.04 -7.50
C ARG A 114 -3.32 -19.38 -7.62
N ARG A 115 -3.88 -19.84 -6.49
CA ARG A 115 -4.77 -21.01 -6.40
C ARG A 115 -6.14 -20.56 -5.90
N ALA A 116 -7.20 -21.17 -6.41
CA ALA A 116 -8.54 -20.96 -5.85
C ALA A 116 -8.61 -21.51 -4.42
N PRO A 117 -9.26 -20.81 -3.48
CA PRO A 117 -9.45 -21.34 -2.13
C PRO A 117 -10.36 -22.58 -2.17
N LYS A 118 -10.11 -23.54 -1.26
CA LYS A 118 -11.01 -24.66 -1.08
C LYS A 118 -12.23 -24.16 -0.30
N VAL A 119 -13.40 -24.23 -0.92
CA VAL A 119 -14.67 -23.97 -0.21
C VAL A 119 -15.06 -25.26 0.50
N HIS A 120 -15.25 -25.19 1.82
CA HIS A 120 -15.95 -26.26 2.52
C HIS A 120 -17.45 -26.05 2.29
N VAL A 121 -18.05 -26.94 1.51
CA VAL A 121 -19.51 -27.04 1.30
C VAL A 121 -20.06 -28.13 2.19
#